data_AF-A0A1M5QR06-F1
#
_entry.id   AF-A0A1M5QR06-F1
#
_cell.length_a   1.000
_cell.length_b   1.000
_cell.length_c   1.000
_cell.angle_alpha   90.00
_cell.angle_beta   90.00
_cell.angle_gamma   90.00
#
_symmetry.space_group_name_H-M   'P 1'
#
loop_
_entity.id
_entity.type
_entity.pdbx_description
1 polymer ?
#
loop_
_entity_poly.entity_id
_entity_poly.type
_entity_poly.pdbx_seq_one_letter_code
_entity_poly.pdbx_strand_id
1 'polypeptide(L)'
;MFLHLPIAMMGMLSPIAVSDTVPSFSIVRECRFEGESTVAFDRCSKDETEARQRLEGEWAQFVAADKSTCIVESTIGGFASYVDLLTCLEMSNEVRNTGDKSRAPLANEEPQSMGQGRPETTVGNGHGPNSRAHP
;
A
#
# COMPACT_ATOMS: atom_id res chain seq x y z
N MET A 1 50.02 5.69 27.22
CA MET A 1 49.99 5.02 25.90
C MET A 1 49.31 3.68 26.06
N PHE A 2 48.01 3.59 25.80
CA PHE A 2 47.30 2.33 25.55
C PHE A 2 46.43 2.56 24.32
N LEU A 3 46.65 1.68 23.34
CA LEU A 3 46.25 1.77 21.95
C LEU A 3 44.73 1.69 21.82
N HIS A 4 44.14 2.73 21.23
CA HIS A 4 42.77 2.72 20.72
C HIS A 4 42.75 1.77 19.51
N LEU A 5 42.17 0.57 19.65
CA LEU A 5 41.84 -0.26 18.50
C LEU A 5 40.63 0.37 17.80
N PRO A 6 40.72 0.78 16.52
CA PRO A 6 39.54 1.08 15.74
C PRO A 6 38.87 -0.26 15.44
N ILE A 7 37.76 -0.55 16.13
CA ILE A 7 36.86 -1.64 15.71
C ILE A 7 36.28 -1.21 14.37
N ALA A 8 36.93 -1.63 13.29
CA ALA A 8 36.39 -1.55 11.95
C ALA A 8 35.19 -2.50 11.89
N MET A 9 34.01 -1.98 12.23
CA MET A 9 32.71 -2.61 11.93
C MET A 9 32.50 -2.56 10.42
N MET A 10 33.20 -3.41 9.69
CA MET A 10 32.93 -3.66 8.28
C MET A 10 31.77 -4.66 8.24
N GLY A 11 30.55 -4.13 8.43
CA GLY A 11 29.33 -4.91 8.35
C GLY A 11 29.15 -5.42 6.93
N MET A 12 29.18 -6.75 6.76
CA MET A 12 28.76 -7.40 5.52
C MET A 12 27.27 -7.11 5.32
N LEU A 13 26.92 -6.14 4.48
CA LEU A 13 25.59 -6.10 3.87
C LEU A 13 25.53 -7.27 2.90
N SER A 14 25.02 -8.42 3.37
CA SER A 14 24.67 -9.50 2.45
C SER A 14 23.52 -9.01 1.57
N PRO A 15 23.61 -9.13 0.23
CA PRO A 15 22.46 -8.85 -0.62
C PRO A 15 21.35 -9.82 -0.23
N ILE A 16 20.21 -9.28 0.19
CA ILE A 16 19.01 -10.07 0.38
C ILE A 16 18.59 -10.53 -1.01
N ALA A 17 18.82 -11.81 -1.31
CA ALA A 17 18.31 -12.41 -2.53
C ALA A 17 16.79 -12.43 -2.43
N VAL A 18 16.15 -11.43 -3.03
CA VAL A 18 14.70 -11.46 -3.25
C VAL A 18 14.45 -12.60 -4.24
N SER A 19 13.60 -13.54 -3.86
CA SER A 19 13.23 -14.64 -4.74
C SER A 19 12.59 -14.09 -6.00
N ASP A 20 13.04 -14.57 -7.16
CA ASP A 20 12.40 -14.29 -8.45
C ASP A 20 11.02 -14.95 -8.59
N THR A 21 10.53 -15.58 -7.53
CA THR A 21 9.22 -16.25 -7.48
C THR A 21 8.35 -15.66 -6.39
N VAL A 22 7.03 -15.72 -6.61
CA VAL A 22 6.02 -15.35 -5.63
C VAL A 22 6.18 -16.24 -4.39
N PRO A 23 6.16 -15.67 -3.16
CA PRO A 23 6.29 -16.47 -1.94
C PRO A 23 5.13 -17.45 -1.77
N SER A 24 5.39 -18.57 -1.09
CA SER A 24 4.35 -19.55 -0.76
C SER A 24 3.68 -19.22 0.59
N PHE A 25 2.59 -18.47 0.55
CA PHE A 25 1.73 -18.22 1.71
C PHE A 25 0.65 -19.29 1.81
N SER A 26 0.21 -19.56 3.05
CA SER A 26 -0.80 -20.57 3.32
C SER A 26 -2.18 -19.92 3.42
N ILE A 27 -2.91 -19.92 2.32
CA ILE A 27 -4.30 -19.41 2.24
C ILE A 27 -5.19 -20.03 3.32
N VAL A 28 -5.06 -21.34 3.54
CA VAL A 28 -5.87 -22.04 4.55
C VAL A 28 -5.60 -21.53 5.96
N ARG A 29 -4.35 -21.13 6.28
CA ARG A 29 -4.03 -20.54 7.58
C ARG A 29 -4.60 -19.13 7.71
N GLU A 30 -4.40 -18.30 6.69
CA GLU A 30 -4.94 -16.94 6.63
C GLU A 30 -6.46 -16.95 6.78
N CYS A 31 -7.16 -17.68 5.92
CA CYS A 31 -8.62 -17.66 5.91
C CYS A 31 -9.28 -18.33 7.11
N ARG A 32 -8.56 -19.23 7.82
CA ARG A 32 -9.01 -19.76 9.11
C ARG A 32 -8.86 -18.71 10.22
N PHE A 33 -7.88 -17.83 10.12
CA PHE A 33 -7.68 -16.76 11.07
C PHE A 33 -8.74 -15.67 10.92
N GLU A 34 -9.06 -15.27 9.68
CA GLU A 34 -10.07 -14.22 9.43
C GLU A 34 -11.52 -14.71 9.52
N GLY A 35 -11.78 -15.98 9.19
CA GLY A 35 -13.13 -16.51 9.01
C GLY A 35 -13.54 -17.55 10.06
N GLU A 36 -14.59 -17.26 10.83
CA GLU A 36 -15.21 -18.22 11.75
C GLU A 36 -16.29 -19.09 11.07
N SER A 37 -16.87 -18.62 9.95
CA SER A 37 -17.90 -19.32 9.19
C SER A 37 -17.38 -19.88 7.87
N THR A 38 -18.05 -20.92 7.35
CA THR A 38 -17.72 -21.50 6.03
C THR A 38 -17.82 -20.47 4.91
N VAL A 39 -18.85 -19.62 4.93
CA VAL A 39 -19.04 -18.56 3.93
C VAL A 39 -17.92 -17.53 3.96
N ALA A 40 -17.43 -17.16 5.15
CA ALA A 40 -16.29 -16.24 5.28
C ALA A 40 -15.00 -16.89 4.79
N PHE A 41 -14.76 -18.15 5.16
CA PHE A 41 -13.60 -18.92 4.72
C PHE A 41 -13.54 -19.06 3.19
N ASP A 42 -14.68 -19.37 2.55
CA ASP A 42 -14.76 -19.55 1.09
C ASP A 42 -14.49 -18.24 0.35
N ARG A 43 -14.98 -17.10 0.86
CA ARG A 43 -14.71 -15.78 0.30
C ARG A 43 -13.24 -15.40 0.40
N CYS A 44 -12.65 -15.50 1.60
CA CYS A 44 -11.22 -15.26 1.78
C CYS A 44 -10.40 -16.18 0.86
N SER A 45 -10.71 -17.47 0.82
CA SER A 45 -9.95 -18.44 0.02
C SER A 45 -9.97 -18.10 -1.47
N LYS A 46 -11.09 -17.56 -1.95
CA LYS A 46 -11.24 -17.06 -3.31
C LYS A 46 -10.37 -15.82 -3.52
N ASP A 47 -10.51 -14.80 -2.69
CA ASP A 47 -9.79 -13.53 -2.82
C ASP A 47 -8.26 -13.74 -2.77
N GLU A 48 -7.79 -14.54 -1.82
CA GLU A 48 -6.39 -14.94 -1.68
C GLU A 48 -5.87 -15.74 -2.90
N THR A 49 -6.71 -16.58 -3.49
CA THR A 49 -6.33 -17.36 -4.68
C THR A 49 -6.23 -16.46 -5.91
N GLU A 50 -7.18 -15.54 -6.09
CA GLU A 50 -7.15 -14.57 -7.18
C GLU A 50 -5.94 -13.63 -7.05
N ALA A 51 -5.65 -13.16 -5.83
CA ALA A 51 -4.47 -12.32 -5.57
C ALA A 51 -3.16 -13.06 -5.90
N ARG A 52 -3.03 -14.34 -5.49
CA ARG A 52 -1.86 -15.16 -5.85
C ARG A 52 -1.71 -15.30 -7.36
N GLN A 53 -2.80 -15.57 -8.09
CA GLN A 53 -2.74 -15.69 -9.55
C GLN A 53 -2.30 -14.40 -10.23
N ARG A 54 -2.79 -13.25 -9.75
CA ARG A 54 -2.33 -11.93 -10.24
C ARG A 54 -0.85 -11.74 -9.96
N LEU A 55 -0.41 -12.01 -8.73
CA LEU A 55 1.01 -11.96 -8.37
C LEU A 55 1.85 -12.87 -9.27
N GLU A 56 1.42 -14.10 -9.55
CA GLU A 56 2.14 -15.02 -10.45
C GLU A 56 2.30 -14.46 -11.87
N GLY A 57 1.27 -13.81 -12.41
CA GLY A 57 1.32 -13.19 -13.75
C GLY A 57 2.12 -11.89 -13.80
N GLU A 58 2.16 -11.15 -12.69
CA GLU A 58 2.69 -9.81 -12.61
C GLU A 58 4.06 -9.73 -11.92
N TRP A 59 4.52 -10.79 -11.24
CA TRP A 59 5.66 -10.74 -10.32
C TRP A 59 6.90 -10.07 -10.92
N ALA A 60 7.23 -10.39 -12.17
CA ALA A 60 8.41 -9.87 -12.85
C ALA A 60 8.40 -8.35 -13.04
N GLN A 61 7.23 -7.69 -13.01
CA GLN A 61 7.10 -6.25 -13.21
C GLN A 61 7.43 -5.43 -11.95
N PHE A 62 7.29 -6.04 -10.77
CA PHE A 62 7.55 -5.35 -9.51
C PHE A 62 9.04 -5.27 -9.20
N VAL A 63 9.48 -4.14 -8.65
CA VAL A 63 10.88 -3.89 -8.31
C VAL A 63 11.29 -4.74 -7.10
N ALA A 64 12.51 -5.27 -7.12
CA ALA A 64 13.02 -6.16 -6.07
C ALA A 64 12.95 -5.56 -4.66
N ALA A 65 13.27 -4.26 -4.52
CA ALA A 65 13.18 -3.58 -3.22
C ALA A 65 11.74 -3.60 -2.67
N ASP A 66 10.76 -3.28 -3.51
CA ASP A 66 9.34 -3.25 -3.12
C ASP A 66 8.84 -4.65 -2.78
N LYS A 67 9.24 -5.68 -3.55
CA LYS A 67 8.98 -7.09 -3.19
C LYS A 67 9.48 -7.44 -1.80
N SER A 68 10.73 -7.09 -1.48
CA SER A 68 11.29 -7.39 -0.16
C SER A 68 10.51 -6.71 0.96
N THR A 69 10.18 -5.43 0.79
CA THR A 69 9.42 -4.65 1.77
C THR A 69 8.02 -5.21 1.95
N CYS A 70 7.29 -5.40 0.85
CA CYS A 70 5.92 -5.88 0.89
C CYS A 70 5.81 -7.30 1.42
N ILE A 71 6.76 -8.20 1.13
CA ILE A 71 6.76 -9.54 1.75
C ILE A 71 6.83 -9.44 3.28
N VAL A 72 7.67 -8.54 3.81
CA VAL A 72 7.76 -8.33 5.26
C VAL A 72 6.44 -7.76 5.78
N GLU A 73 5.92 -6.71 5.16
CA GLU A 73 4.68 -6.06 5.58
C GLU A 73 3.48 -7.01 5.59
N SER A 74 3.31 -7.82 4.55
CA SER A 74 2.24 -8.79 4.42
C SER A 74 2.35 -10.01 5.32
N THR A 75 3.39 -10.08 6.17
CA THR A 75 3.55 -11.13 7.19
C THR A 75 3.45 -10.59 8.62
N ILE A 76 3.31 -9.27 8.78
CA ILE A 76 3.13 -8.63 10.08
C ILE A 76 1.78 -9.07 10.66
N GLY A 77 1.78 -9.55 11.91
CA GLY A 77 0.58 -10.07 12.57
C GLY A 77 0.51 -11.60 12.61
N GLY A 78 1.47 -12.31 12.00
CA GLY A 78 1.64 -13.76 12.13
C GLY A 78 0.86 -14.58 11.10
N PHE A 79 0.12 -13.91 10.23
CA PHE A 79 -0.58 -14.48 9.09
C PHE A 79 -0.12 -13.76 7.82
N ALA A 80 -0.17 -14.45 6.70
CA ALA A 80 0.45 -13.99 5.46
C ALA A 80 -0.60 -13.99 4.36
N SER A 81 -0.94 -12.80 3.88
CA SER A 81 -1.98 -12.56 2.89
C SER A 81 -1.38 -12.22 1.52
N TYR A 82 -1.87 -12.90 0.48
CA TYR A 82 -1.58 -12.53 -0.91
C TYR A 82 -2.29 -11.26 -1.32
N VAL A 83 -3.46 -10.97 -0.75
CA VAL A 83 -4.19 -9.71 -0.98
C VAL A 83 -3.35 -8.54 -0.49
N ASP A 84 -2.85 -8.60 0.75
CA ASP A 84 -1.99 -7.54 1.31
C ASP A 84 -0.69 -7.38 0.51
N LEU A 85 -0.08 -8.48 0.08
CA LEU A 85 1.14 -8.44 -0.73
C LEU A 85 0.91 -7.75 -2.07
N LEU A 86 -0.17 -8.13 -2.76
CA LEU A 86 -0.53 -7.52 -4.03
C LEU A 86 -0.84 -6.03 -3.86
N THR A 87 -1.64 -5.67 -2.86
CA THR A 87 -1.99 -4.28 -2.58
C THR A 87 -0.77 -3.43 -2.24
N CYS A 88 0.14 -3.91 -1.39
CA CYS A 88 1.38 -3.20 -1.08
C CYS A 88 2.23 -2.93 -2.34
N LEU A 89 2.34 -3.93 -3.21
CA LEU A 89 3.11 -3.82 -4.45
C LEU A 89 2.48 -2.85 -5.45
N GLU A 90 1.15 -2.88 -5.60
CA GLU A 90 0.41 -1.94 -6.43
C GLU A 90 0.61 -0.49 -5.94
N MET A 91 0.45 -0.24 -4.65
CA MET A 91 0.68 1.08 -4.05
C MET A 91 2.12 1.56 -4.22
N SER A 92 3.10 0.68 -3.99
CA SER A 92 4.52 1.01 -4.16
C SER A 92 4.84 1.38 -5.62
N ASN A 93 4.26 0.64 -6.57
CA ASN A 93 4.40 0.92 -7.99
C ASN A 93 3.77 2.27 -8.38
N GLU A 94 2.58 2.60 -7.87
CA GLU A 94 1.92 3.89 -8.10
C GLU A 94 2.76 5.08 -7.59
N VAL A 95 3.32 4.99 -6.38
CA VAL A 95 4.19 6.02 -5.81
C VAL A 95 5.42 6.25 -6.68
N ARG A 96 6.01 5.18 -7.23
CA ARG A 96 7.16 5.29 -8.14
C ARG A 96 6.78 5.96 -9.46
N ASN A 97 5.65 5.56 -10.04
CA ASN A 97 5.18 6.11 -11.31
C ASN A 97 4.84 7.60 -11.21
N THR A 98 4.34 8.06 -10.06
CA THR A 98 4.07 9.49 -9.82
C THR A 98 5.36 10.28 -9.55
N GLY A 99 6.31 9.71 -8.80
CA GLY A 99 7.62 10.32 -8.55
C GLY A 99 8.47 10.49 -9.82
N ASP A 100 8.38 9.55 -10.77
CA ASP A 100 9.06 9.63 -12.07
C ASP A 100 8.49 10.77 -12.93
N LYS A 101 7.16 10.92 -12.99
CA LYS A 101 6.52 12.02 -13.74
C LYS A 101 6.81 13.40 -13.18
N SER A 102 7.01 13.53 -11.87
CA SER A 102 7.41 14.80 -11.24
C SER A 102 8.89 15.16 -11.50
N ARG A 103 9.71 14.21 -11.97
CA ARG A 103 11.14 14.38 -12.21
C ARG A 103 11.49 14.61 -13.69
N ALA A 104 10.49 14.67 -14.57
CA ALA A 104 10.62 15.22 -15.91
C ALA A 104 11.06 16.70 -15.79
N PRO A 105 12.09 17.16 -16.52
CA PRO A 105 12.52 18.54 -16.44
C PRO A 105 11.36 19.49 -16.77
N LEU A 106 10.94 20.27 -15.77
CA LEU A 106 10.23 21.52 -15.97
C LEU A 106 11.18 22.47 -16.70
N ALA A 107 11.31 22.29 -18.02
CA ALA A 107 11.73 23.36 -18.88
C ALA A 107 10.54 24.32 -18.95
N ASN A 108 10.65 25.36 -18.11
CA ASN A 108 9.95 26.65 -18.16
C ASN A 108 8.42 26.59 -18.08
N GLU A 109 7.86 26.81 -16.87
CA GLU A 109 6.96 27.95 -16.54
C GLU A 109 7.04 28.32 -15.04
N GLU A 110 6.92 29.63 -14.76
CA GLU A 110 7.16 30.42 -13.55
C GLU A 110 6.02 30.30 -12.49
N PRO A 111 6.19 30.63 -11.18
CA PRO A 111 5.29 30.17 -10.14
C PRO A 111 3.98 30.96 -10.09
N GLN A 112 2.88 30.31 -10.47
CA GLN A 112 1.55 30.87 -10.30
C GLN A 112 0.95 30.45 -8.96
N SER A 113 1.10 31.35 -8.00
CA SER A 113 0.18 31.58 -6.90
C SER A 113 -1.27 31.67 -7.44
N MET A 114 -2.12 30.73 -7.05
CA MET A 114 -3.58 30.85 -7.11
C MET A 114 -4.10 30.32 -5.76
N GLY A 115 -4.63 31.12 -4.83
CA GLY A 115 -5.43 32.33 -5.03
C GLY A 115 -6.90 31.93 -5.18
N GLN A 116 -7.55 31.68 -4.04
CA GLN A 116 -8.96 31.96 -3.72
C GLN A 116 -10.01 31.86 -4.84
N GLY A 117 -10.94 30.90 -4.72
CA GLY A 117 -12.13 30.81 -5.57
C GLY A 117 -13.29 30.06 -4.92
N ARG A 118 -13.76 30.55 -3.77
CA ARG A 118 -15.07 30.17 -3.19
C ARG A 118 -16.17 30.90 -3.97
N PRO A 119 -17.20 30.23 -4.52
CA PRO A 119 -18.43 30.92 -4.86
C PRO A 119 -19.21 31.18 -3.56
N GLU A 120 -19.12 32.41 -3.09
CA GLU A 120 -20.08 32.97 -2.15
C GLU A 120 -21.37 33.29 -2.91
N THR A 121 -22.45 32.57 -2.59
CA THR A 121 -23.82 33.05 -2.86
C THR A 121 -24.46 33.28 -1.50
N THR A 122 -24.55 34.54 -1.11
CA THR A 122 -25.32 34.99 0.05
C THR A 122 -26.37 36.00 -0.41
N VAL A 123 -27.50 35.98 0.31
CA VAL A 123 -28.65 36.90 0.38
C VAL A 123 -29.92 36.34 -0.26
N GLY A 124 -31.01 36.08 0.47
CA GLY A 124 -31.23 36.29 1.89
C GLY A 124 -32.64 35.90 2.37
N ASN A 125 -32.69 35.68 3.68
CA ASN A 125 -33.75 36.00 4.65
C ASN A 125 -35.20 35.52 4.44
N GLY A 126 -35.72 34.75 5.40
CA GLY A 126 -37.12 34.86 5.80
C GLY A 126 -37.82 33.59 6.32
N HIS A 127 -38.13 33.60 7.62
CA HIS A 127 -39.35 33.09 8.25
C HIS A 127 -39.54 31.59 8.57
N GLY A 128 -39.43 31.29 9.88
CA GLY A 128 -40.54 30.69 10.64
C GLY A 128 -40.49 29.18 10.93
N PRO A 129 -40.66 28.75 12.19
CA PRO A 129 -40.65 27.33 12.56
C PRO A 129 -42.04 26.72 12.38
N ASN A 130 -42.11 25.48 11.92
CA ASN A 130 -43.31 24.66 12.08
C ASN A 130 -42.95 23.24 12.49
N SER A 131 -42.86 23.04 13.81
CA SER A 131 -43.18 21.76 14.42
C SER A 131 -44.70 21.59 14.40
N ARG A 132 -45.21 20.63 13.63
CA ARG A 132 -46.53 20.06 13.94
C ARG A 132 -46.60 18.57 13.60
N ALA A 133 -47.19 17.89 14.57
CA ALA A 133 -47.27 16.47 14.78
C ALA A 133 -48.34 15.77 13.92
N HIS A 134 -48.06 14.50 13.61
CA HIS A 134 -48.93 13.30 13.59
C HIS A 134 -50.20 13.27 12.71
N PRO A 135 -50.77 12.08 12.43
CA PRO A 135 -50.18 10.74 12.20
C PRO A 135 -50.13 10.36 10.71
#